data_AF-A0A3B9KG32-F1
#
_entry.id   AF-A0A3B9KG32-F1
#
_cell.length_a   1.000
_cell.length_b   1.000
_cell.length_c   1.000
_cell.angle_alpha   90.00
_cell.angle_beta   90.00
_cell.angle_gamma   90.00
#
_symmetry.space_group_name_H-M   'P 1'
#
loop_
_entity.id
_entity.type
_entity.pdbx_description
1 polymer ?
#
loop_
_entity_poly.entity_id
_entity_poly.type
_entity_poly.pdbx_seq_one_letter_code
_entity_poly.pdbx_strand_id
1 'polypeptide(L)'
;MPEAVPKSLAEALKYDDPDNQVRYHSSSSGALIGKGGRQAVIFHGQGVGIDDAKDNILRYFQQIDHGLHELLHNENAPLVLAGVDYLLSIYRKVNTYPHVLEQGVFGNPDKLKAEDMHRRAMTIEDPRLQKAWQDAAAYYRKYAGSERTSLSVKEVVPAAFYGRVELLFVAIDQEQWGVFDPTANSIHIHKEARFNDDDLLDIAATQTLLHGGMVYAVESGKVPDQAPLAAVFRY
;
A
#
# COMPACT_ATOMS: atom_id res chain seq x y z
N MET A 1 7.68 2.47 10.39
CA MET A 1 7.00 3.77 10.18
C MET A 1 8.07 4.77 9.76
N PRO A 2 7.84 5.58 8.71
CA PRO A 2 8.74 6.67 8.32
C PRO A 2 9.02 7.62 9.50
N GLU A 3 10.17 8.30 9.48
CA GLU A 3 10.57 9.21 10.57
C GLU A 3 9.63 10.40 10.73
N ALA A 4 8.97 10.82 9.64
CA ALA A 4 8.00 11.91 9.61
C ALA A 4 6.60 11.56 10.19
N VAL A 5 6.31 10.28 10.46
CA VAL A 5 5.02 9.87 11.04
C VAL A 5 5.09 9.91 12.57
N PRO A 6 4.23 10.69 13.26
CA PRO A 6 4.25 10.77 14.71
C PRO A 6 3.90 9.42 15.35
N LYS A 7 4.59 9.04 16.42
CA LYS A 7 4.36 7.76 17.13
C LYS A 7 3.17 7.83 18.09
N SER A 8 2.69 9.03 18.39
CA SER A 8 1.53 9.24 19.27
C SER A 8 0.88 10.61 19.08
N LEU A 9 -0.37 10.74 19.51
CA LEU A 9 -1.07 12.02 19.61
C LEU A 9 -0.29 13.02 20.48
N ALA A 10 0.29 12.57 21.58
CA ALA A 10 1.08 13.44 22.46
C ALA A 10 2.30 14.01 21.74
N GLU A 11 2.99 13.23 20.90
CA GLU A 11 4.11 13.70 20.10
C GLU A 11 3.70 14.73 19.05
N ALA A 12 2.58 14.51 18.38
CA ALA A 12 2.04 15.43 17.37
C ALA A 12 1.62 16.80 17.92
N LEU A 13 1.28 16.86 19.21
CA LEU A 13 0.82 18.07 19.88
C LEU A 13 1.92 18.82 20.65
N LYS A 14 3.13 18.24 20.79
CA LYS A 14 4.23 18.79 21.64
C LYS A 14 4.68 20.21 21.31
N TYR A 15 4.46 20.69 20.08
CA TYR A 15 4.99 21.98 19.61
C TYR A 15 3.95 23.09 19.54
N ASP A 16 2.69 22.83 19.87
CA ASP A 16 1.57 23.76 19.64
C ASP A 16 0.72 23.99 20.90
N ASP A 17 1.37 24.08 22.07
CA ASP A 17 0.73 24.70 23.23
C ASP A 17 0.52 26.20 22.89
N PRO A 18 -0.72 26.75 22.86
CA PRO A 18 -0.98 28.14 22.46
C PRO A 18 -0.41 29.20 23.43
N ASP A 19 0.31 28.77 24.47
CA ASP A 19 0.70 29.59 25.61
C ASP A 19 1.87 30.56 25.36
N ASN A 20 2.24 30.81 24.10
CA ASN A 20 3.32 31.76 23.78
C ASN A 20 2.96 32.91 22.83
N GLN A 21 1.66 33.28 22.79
CA GLN A 21 1.24 34.59 22.30
C GLN A 21 0.46 35.37 23.36
N VAL A 22 1.02 35.46 24.57
CA VAL A 22 0.69 36.57 25.47
C VAL A 22 1.27 37.84 24.85
N ARG A 23 0.48 38.49 23.99
CA ARG A 23 0.76 39.87 23.58
C ARG A 23 0.64 40.76 24.81
N TYR A 24 1.78 41.04 25.44
CA TYR A 24 1.91 42.08 26.44
C TYR A 24 1.62 43.44 25.79
N HIS A 25 0.38 43.92 25.90
CA HIS A 25 0.08 45.34 25.78
C HIS A 25 0.10 45.95 27.18
N SER A 26 1.30 46.25 27.68
CA SER A 26 1.45 47.09 28.87
C SER A 26 1.47 48.57 28.49
N SER A 27 0.35 49.21 28.82
CA SER A 27 0.20 50.56 29.39
C SER A 27 0.80 51.79 28.70
N SER A 28 -0.09 52.73 28.35
CA SER A 28 -0.17 54.04 29.01
C SER A 28 -1.61 54.54 28.80
N SER A 29 -2.41 54.87 29.81
CA SER A 29 -2.24 56.02 30.69
C SER A 29 -3.50 56.15 31.58
N GLY A 30 -3.34 56.75 32.76
CA GLY A 30 -4.45 57.37 33.51
C GLY A 30 -5.03 56.56 34.67
N ALA A 31 -4.39 56.67 35.84
CA ALA A 31 -5.04 56.32 37.10
C ALA A 31 -6.07 57.40 37.47
N LEU A 32 -7.32 57.00 37.73
CA LEU A 32 -8.18 57.65 38.72
C LEU A 32 -9.00 56.60 39.47
N ILE A 33 -8.97 56.77 40.78
CA ILE A 33 -9.49 55.92 41.85
C ILE A 33 -11.02 55.94 41.87
N GLY A 34 -11.63 54.75 41.93
CA GLY A 34 -13.06 54.56 42.22
C GLY A 34 -13.25 53.48 43.29
N LYS A 35 -13.63 53.91 44.50
CA LYS A 35 -14.01 53.07 45.64
C LYS A 35 -15.23 52.20 45.29
N GLY A 36 -15.12 50.89 45.51
CA GLY A 36 -16.24 49.98 45.74
C GLY A 36 -16.91 49.39 44.49
N GLY A 37 -16.81 48.07 44.32
CA GLY A 37 -17.61 47.34 43.35
C GLY A 37 -17.00 45.99 42.99
N ARG A 38 -17.73 44.90 43.25
CA ARG A 38 -17.43 43.54 42.80
C ARG A 38 -17.22 43.52 41.28
N GLN A 39 -16.10 42.98 40.81
CA GLN A 39 -16.03 42.36 39.49
C GLN A 39 -15.47 40.96 39.67
N ALA A 40 -16.40 40.00 39.73
CA ALA A 40 -16.11 38.63 39.39
C ALA A 40 -15.55 38.65 37.97
N VAL A 41 -14.29 38.22 37.81
CA VAL A 41 -13.77 37.85 36.50
C VAL A 41 -14.48 36.57 36.14
N ILE A 42 -15.59 36.70 35.41
CA ILE A 42 -16.33 35.56 34.89
C ILE A 42 -15.50 35.00 33.75
N PHE A 43 -14.65 34.01 34.06
CA PHE A 43 -14.10 33.10 33.07
C PHE A 43 -15.27 32.31 32.48
N HIS A 44 -15.75 32.71 31.31
CA HIS A 44 -16.61 31.86 30.48
C HIS A 44 -15.71 30.83 29.78
N GLY A 45 -15.35 29.78 30.51
CA GLY A 45 -14.89 28.52 29.92
C GLY A 45 -16.12 27.68 29.53
N GLN A 46 -16.72 27.95 28.37
CA GLN A 46 -17.77 27.11 27.79
C GLN A 46 -17.28 26.61 26.43
N GLY A 47 -16.83 25.34 26.36
CA GLY A 47 -16.55 24.62 25.10
C GLY A 47 -15.30 23.72 25.06
N VAL A 48 -14.38 23.90 26.01
CA VAL A 48 -12.94 23.46 25.99
C VAL A 48 -12.71 21.93 26.11
N GLY A 49 -13.73 21.09 25.91
CA GLY A 49 -13.63 19.65 26.24
C GLY A 49 -13.62 18.71 25.05
N ILE A 50 -14.55 18.91 24.12
CA ILE A 50 -14.88 17.92 23.09
C ILE A 50 -14.42 18.37 21.71
N ASP A 51 -14.55 19.67 21.41
CA ASP A 51 -14.12 20.22 20.12
C ASP A 51 -12.59 20.26 20.02
N ASP A 52 -11.89 20.67 21.09
CA ASP A 52 -10.42 20.60 21.16
C ASP A 52 -9.89 19.18 21.00
N ALA A 53 -10.58 18.17 21.54
CA ALA A 53 -10.19 16.77 21.39
C ALA A 53 -10.32 16.30 19.93
N LYS A 54 -11.37 16.70 19.23
CA LYS A 54 -11.57 16.37 17.82
C LYS A 54 -10.57 17.08 16.92
N ASP A 55 -10.31 18.37 17.17
CA ASP A 55 -9.35 19.17 16.42
C ASP A 55 -7.93 18.62 16.60
N ASN A 56 -7.58 18.18 17.81
CA ASN A 56 -6.31 17.51 18.06
C ASN A 56 -6.19 16.17 17.33
N ILE A 57 -7.25 15.35 17.29
CA ILE A 57 -7.27 14.11 16.51
C ILE A 57 -7.14 14.39 15.01
N LEU A 58 -7.82 15.44 14.51
CA LEU A 58 -7.75 15.85 13.11
C LEU A 58 -6.33 16.25 12.72
N ARG A 59 -5.69 17.10 13.54
CA ARG A 59 -4.30 17.54 13.34
C ARG A 59 -3.32 16.38 13.37
N TYR A 60 -3.52 15.44 14.30
CA TYR A 60 -2.73 14.21 14.33
C TYR A 60 -2.85 13.41 13.03
N PHE A 61 -4.06 13.24 12.52
CA PHE A 61 -4.26 12.52 11.26
C PHE A 61 -3.74 13.26 10.03
N GLN A 62 -3.74 14.59 10.03
CA GLN A 62 -3.07 15.38 8.98
C GLN A 62 -1.56 15.15 8.98
N GLN A 63 -0.93 15.08 10.16
CA GLN A 63 0.49 14.75 10.25
C GLN A 63 0.79 13.31 9.80
N ILE A 64 -0.10 12.36 10.13
CA ILE A 64 0.02 10.98 9.61
C ILE A 64 -0.10 10.96 8.09
N ASP A 65 -1.12 11.61 7.51
CA ASP A 65 -1.30 11.66 6.06
C ASP A 65 -0.08 12.27 5.37
N HIS A 66 0.45 13.38 5.89
CA HIS A 66 1.65 14.01 5.35
C HIS A 66 2.87 13.08 5.41
N GLY A 67 3.11 12.43 6.56
CA GLY A 67 4.22 11.48 6.70
C GLY A 67 4.05 10.21 5.86
N LEU A 68 2.82 9.79 5.56
CA LEU A 68 2.53 8.68 4.65
C LEU A 68 2.68 9.07 3.18
N HIS A 69 2.43 10.35 2.84
CA HIS A 69 2.55 10.84 1.47
C HIS A 69 3.97 10.63 0.92
N GLU A 70 5.01 10.90 1.71
CA GLU A 70 6.39 10.65 1.29
C GLU A 70 6.64 9.19 0.88
N LEU A 71 5.98 8.23 1.55
CA LEU A 71 6.12 6.81 1.25
C LEU A 71 5.24 6.35 0.08
N LEU A 72 4.03 6.90 -0.04
CA LEU A 72 2.98 6.36 -0.91
C LEU A 72 2.69 7.20 -2.17
N HIS A 73 3.27 8.40 -2.32
CA HIS A 73 2.92 9.33 -3.41
C HIS A 73 3.11 8.78 -4.82
N ASN A 74 4.06 7.86 -5.03
CA ASN A 74 4.30 7.20 -6.33
C ASN A 74 3.72 5.76 -6.38
N GLU A 75 3.05 5.32 -5.32
CA GLU A 75 2.53 3.97 -5.18
C GLU A 75 1.05 3.92 -5.53
N ASN A 76 0.63 2.85 -6.21
CA ASN A 76 -0.78 2.55 -6.48
C ASN A 76 -1.31 1.42 -5.58
N ALA A 77 -0.56 1.07 -4.53
CA ALA A 77 -0.89 0.00 -3.62
C ALA A 77 -2.11 0.36 -2.76
N PRO A 78 -3.09 -0.54 -2.59
CA PRO A 78 -4.22 -0.24 -1.73
C PRO A 78 -3.79 -0.10 -0.26
N LEU A 79 -4.45 0.79 0.48
CA LEU A 79 -4.21 1.00 1.90
C LEU A 79 -5.44 0.60 2.72
N VAL A 80 -5.29 -0.45 3.55
CA VAL A 80 -6.32 -0.90 4.49
C VAL A 80 -6.07 -0.28 5.86
N LEU A 81 -7.06 0.45 6.37
CA LEU A 81 -6.97 1.07 7.69
C LEU A 81 -7.42 0.10 8.80
N ALA A 82 -6.77 0.16 9.96
CA ALA A 82 -7.14 -0.63 11.14
C ALA A 82 -7.35 0.27 12.35
N GLY A 83 -8.48 0.14 13.04
CA GLY A 83 -8.82 1.03 14.15
C GLY A 83 -10.30 1.03 14.51
N VAL A 84 -10.65 1.86 15.49
CA VAL A 84 -12.05 2.12 15.84
C VAL A 84 -12.70 2.98 14.76
N ASP A 85 -13.94 2.65 14.40
CA ASP A 85 -14.63 3.22 13.23
C ASP A 85 -14.67 4.76 13.22
N TYR A 86 -14.91 5.36 14.38
CA TYR A 86 -14.92 6.81 14.55
C TYR A 86 -13.60 7.46 14.15
N LEU A 87 -12.46 6.87 14.54
CA LEU A 87 -11.14 7.40 14.21
C LEU A 87 -10.82 7.21 12.72
N LEU A 88 -11.14 6.05 12.15
CA LEU A 88 -10.94 5.80 10.72
C LEU A 88 -11.75 6.75 9.85
N SER A 89 -12.98 7.06 10.28
CA SER A 89 -13.86 8.03 9.62
C SER A 89 -13.30 9.45 9.64
N ILE A 90 -12.56 9.85 10.69
CA ILE A 90 -11.87 11.15 10.72
C ILE A 90 -10.66 11.13 9.80
N TYR A 91 -9.83 10.07 9.86
CA TYR A 91 -8.65 9.95 9.00
C TYR A 91 -9.03 10.04 7.51
N ARG A 92 -10.08 9.35 7.08
CA ARG A 92 -10.56 9.41 5.68
C ARG A 92 -10.90 10.83 5.19
N LYS A 93 -11.29 11.74 6.08
CA LYS A 93 -11.61 13.14 5.71
C LYS A 93 -10.37 13.98 5.42
N VAL A 94 -9.23 13.61 6.00
CA VAL A 94 -7.97 14.34 5.83
C VAL A 94 -6.99 13.61 4.90
N ASN A 95 -7.24 12.34 4.65
CA ASN A 95 -6.40 11.50 3.80
C ASN A 95 -6.36 12.02 2.35
N THR A 96 -5.15 12.16 1.82
CA THR A 96 -4.89 12.58 0.43
C THR A 96 -4.53 11.41 -0.48
N TYR A 97 -4.23 10.23 0.08
CA TYR A 97 -3.87 9.05 -0.71
C TYR A 97 -5.09 8.40 -1.41
N PRO A 98 -5.12 8.30 -2.75
CA PRO A 98 -6.33 7.90 -3.48
C PRO A 98 -6.70 6.41 -3.36
N HIS A 99 -5.78 5.56 -2.88
CA HIS A 99 -5.97 4.11 -2.86
C HIS A 99 -6.33 3.56 -1.47
N VAL A 100 -6.87 4.40 -0.57
CA VAL A 100 -7.42 3.91 0.71
C VAL A 100 -8.72 3.15 0.47
N LEU A 101 -8.82 1.95 1.06
CA LEU A 101 -10.04 1.15 0.98
C LEU A 101 -11.14 1.65 1.94
N GLU A 102 -12.37 1.61 1.44
CA GLU A 102 -13.59 1.89 2.22
C GLU A 102 -13.75 0.89 3.39
N GLN A 103 -13.42 -0.38 3.15
CA GLN A 103 -13.40 -1.40 4.19
C GLN A 103 -12.08 -1.36 4.96
N GLY A 104 -12.14 -1.64 6.26
CA GLY A 104 -10.97 -1.66 7.15
C GLY A 104 -11.08 -2.73 8.22
N VAL A 105 -10.01 -2.92 8.96
CA VAL A 105 -9.97 -3.82 10.11
C VAL A 105 -10.50 -3.07 11.34
N PHE A 106 -11.81 -3.17 11.57
CA PHE A 106 -12.46 -2.48 12.68
C PHE A 106 -12.18 -3.14 14.04
N GLY A 107 -12.01 -2.33 15.08
CA GLY A 107 -11.87 -2.77 16.47
C GLY A 107 -10.72 -2.08 17.18
N ASN A 108 -10.25 -2.68 18.28
CA ASN A 108 -9.05 -2.20 18.97
C ASN A 108 -7.82 -2.95 18.42
N PRO A 109 -6.99 -2.32 17.57
CA PRO A 109 -5.80 -2.96 17.01
C PRO A 109 -4.74 -3.30 18.08
N ASP A 110 -4.71 -2.63 19.23
CA ASP A 110 -3.75 -2.91 20.32
C ASP A 110 -3.92 -4.31 20.91
N LYS A 111 -5.10 -4.92 20.72
CA LYS A 111 -5.41 -6.28 21.16
C LYS A 111 -5.20 -7.32 20.06
N LEU A 112 -4.89 -6.90 18.84
CA LEU A 112 -4.68 -7.78 17.70
C LEU A 112 -3.19 -8.04 17.49
N LYS A 113 -2.85 -9.29 17.21
CA LYS A 113 -1.51 -9.62 16.71
C LYS A 113 -1.39 -9.14 15.27
N ALA A 114 -0.17 -8.78 14.85
CA ALA A 114 0.11 -8.35 13.49
C ALA A 114 -0.37 -9.38 12.43
N GLU A 115 -0.22 -10.68 12.72
CA GLU A 115 -0.68 -11.78 11.87
C GLU A 115 -2.21 -11.78 11.68
N ASP A 116 -2.97 -11.53 12.75
CA ASP A 116 -4.43 -11.51 12.69
C ASP A 116 -4.94 -10.25 11.98
N MET A 117 -4.25 -9.13 12.15
CA MET A 117 -4.52 -7.91 11.41
C MET A 117 -4.25 -8.11 9.91
N HIS A 118 -3.12 -8.71 9.55
CA HIS A 118 -2.78 -9.02 8.16
C HIS A 118 -3.81 -9.96 7.54
N ARG A 119 -4.19 -11.04 8.23
CA ARG A 119 -5.21 -11.99 7.75
C ARG A 119 -6.55 -11.30 7.46
N ARG A 120 -7.00 -10.41 8.35
CA ARG A 120 -8.25 -9.65 8.17
C ARG A 120 -8.16 -8.66 7.03
N ALA A 121 -7.01 -7.99 6.87
CA ALA A 121 -6.77 -7.10 5.75
C ALA A 121 -6.75 -7.87 4.41
N MET A 122 -6.14 -9.05 4.38
CA MET A 122 -6.15 -9.93 3.20
C MET A 122 -7.58 -10.30 2.78
N THR A 123 -8.47 -10.65 3.71
CA THR A 123 -9.88 -10.93 3.38
C THR A 123 -10.60 -9.75 2.69
N ILE A 124 -10.18 -8.51 2.97
CA ILE A 124 -10.71 -7.31 2.31
C ILE A 124 -10.13 -7.13 0.90
N GLU A 125 -8.84 -7.44 0.73
CA GLU A 125 -8.12 -7.33 -0.56
C GLU A 125 -8.40 -8.48 -1.53
N ASP A 126 -8.66 -9.68 -1.01
CA ASP A 126 -8.79 -10.92 -1.78
C ASP A 126 -9.76 -10.80 -2.97
N PRO A 127 -10.96 -10.20 -2.85
CA PRO A 127 -11.86 -10.02 -4.00
C PRO A 127 -11.25 -9.18 -5.12
N ARG A 128 -10.47 -8.16 -4.78
CA ARG A 128 -9.82 -7.26 -5.75
C ARG A 128 -8.69 -8.00 -6.49
N LEU A 129 -7.87 -8.75 -5.76
CA LEU A 129 -6.81 -9.59 -6.34
C LEU A 129 -7.39 -10.68 -7.24
N GLN A 130 -8.47 -11.34 -6.78
CA GLN A 130 -9.16 -12.37 -7.55
C GLN A 130 -9.75 -11.80 -8.84
N LYS A 131 -10.36 -10.62 -8.79
CA LYS A 131 -10.88 -9.93 -9.98
C LYS A 131 -9.75 -9.57 -10.96
N ALA A 132 -8.65 -9.01 -10.48
CA ALA A 132 -7.49 -8.68 -11.33
C ALA A 132 -6.95 -9.93 -12.05
N TRP A 133 -6.82 -11.05 -11.33
CA TRP A 133 -6.45 -12.33 -11.93
C TRP A 133 -7.48 -12.81 -12.97
N GLN A 134 -8.78 -12.73 -12.68
CA GLN A 134 -9.83 -13.13 -13.61
C GLN A 134 -9.82 -12.30 -14.91
N ASP A 135 -9.64 -10.98 -14.79
CA ASP A 135 -9.56 -10.05 -15.91
C ASP A 135 -8.32 -10.34 -16.78
N ALA A 136 -7.18 -10.56 -16.14
CA ALA A 136 -5.94 -10.95 -16.82
C ALA A 136 -6.08 -12.31 -17.53
N ALA A 137 -6.69 -13.30 -16.86
CA ALA A 137 -6.91 -14.62 -17.46
C ALA A 137 -7.90 -14.55 -18.62
N ALA A 138 -8.92 -13.68 -18.54
CA ALA A 138 -9.82 -13.41 -19.65
C ALA A 138 -9.10 -12.72 -20.82
N TYR A 139 -8.18 -11.80 -20.53
CA TYR A 139 -7.34 -11.17 -21.55
C TYR A 139 -6.44 -12.19 -22.27
N TYR A 140 -5.75 -13.06 -21.53
CA TYR A 140 -4.98 -14.17 -22.11
C TYR A 140 -5.85 -15.03 -23.04
N ARG A 141 -7.05 -15.43 -22.58
CA ARG A 141 -7.97 -16.25 -23.38
C ARG A 141 -8.41 -15.61 -24.70
N LYS A 142 -8.39 -14.28 -24.83
CA LYS A 142 -8.70 -13.60 -26.10
C LYS A 142 -7.65 -13.85 -27.18
N TYR A 143 -6.40 -14.10 -26.78
CA TYR A 143 -5.27 -14.32 -27.69
C TYR A 143 -4.79 -15.77 -27.69
N ALA A 144 -5.33 -16.63 -26.82
CA ALA A 144 -4.96 -18.02 -26.73
C ALA A 144 -5.05 -18.72 -28.09
N GLY A 145 -3.97 -19.41 -28.48
CA GLY A 145 -3.85 -20.08 -29.78
C GLY A 145 -3.39 -19.17 -30.92
N SER A 146 -3.11 -17.89 -30.65
CA SER A 146 -2.45 -16.99 -31.61
C SER A 146 -0.95 -16.89 -31.33
N GLU A 147 -0.21 -16.30 -32.27
CA GLU A 147 1.24 -16.03 -32.14
C GLU A 147 1.58 -15.05 -31.00
N ARG A 148 0.58 -14.32 -30.46
CA ARG A 148 0.76 -13.44 -29.29
C ARG A 148 0.80 -14.18 -27.95
N THR A 149 0.57 -15.49 -27.93
CA THR A 149 0.59 -16.26 -26.68
C THR A 149 1.54 -17.44 -26.76
N SER A 150 2.18 -17.79 -25.64
CA SER A 150 2.98 -19.00 -25.55
C SER A 150 2.90 -19.63 -24.17
N LEU A 151 2.91 -20.96 -24.15
CA LEU A 151 3.03 -21.82 -22.97
C LEU A 151 4.44 -22.44 -22.87
N SER A 152 5.31 -22.16 -23.84
CA SER A 152 6.63 -22.79 -23.96
C SER A 152 7.66 -22.01 -23.17
N VAL A 153 8.23 -22.62 -22.13
CA VAL A 153 9.37 -22.04 -21.37
C VAL A 153 10.50 -21.61 -22.30
N LYS A 154 10.76 -22.39 -23.37
CA LYS A 154 11.81 -22.10 -24.36
C LYS A 154 11.56 -20.82 -25.17
N GLU A 155 10.31 -20.39 -25.30
CA GLU A 155 9.93 -19.18 -26.02
C GLU A 155 9.72 -18.00 -25.06
N VAL A 156 9.14 -18.27 -23.90
CA VAL A 156 8.75 -17.25 -22.93
C VAL A 156 9.95 -16.68 -22.19
N VAL A 157 10.91 -17.49 -21.75
CA VAL A 157 12.10 -17.00 -21.02
C VAL A 157 12.91 -16.01 -21.87
N PRO A 158 13.25 -16.29 -23.15
CA PRO A 158 13.96 -15.31 -23.95
C PRO A 158 13.07 -14.11 -24.30
N ALA A 159 11.77 -14.32 -24.53
CA ALA A 159 10.84 -13.21 -24.72
C ALA A 159 10.80 -12.28 -23.50
N ALA A 160 10.81 -12.82 -22.28
CA ALA A 160 10.85 -12.04 -21.04
C ALA A 160 12.16 -11.27 -20.93
N PHE A 161 13.31 -11.92 -21.18
CA PHE A 161 14.63 -11.29 -21.16
C PHE A 161 14.78 -10.14 -22.17
N TYR A 162 14.11 -10.24 -23.33
CA TYR A 162 14.10 -9.16 -24.32
C TYR A 162 12.92 -8.19 -24.15
N GLY A 163 12.19 -8.23 -23.03
CA GLY A 163 11.10 -7.32 -22.71
C GLY A 163 9.87 -7.42 -23.61
N ARG A 164 9.66 -8.58 -24.24
CA ARG A 164 8.54 -8.85 -25.16
C ARG A 164 7.29 -9.35 -24.45
N VAL A 165 7.42 -9.80 -23.20
CA VAL A 165 6.29 -10.26 -22.39
C VAL A 165 5.52 -9.05 -21.84
N GLU A 166 4.21 -9.05 -22.08
CA GLU A 166 3.25 -8.08 -21.54
C GLU A 166 2.66 -8.58 -20.24
N LEU A 167 2.22 -9.85 -20.25
CA LEU A 167 1.53 -10.52 -19.15
C LEU A 167 2.09 -11.94 -19.02
N LEU A 168 2.40 -12.35 -17.80
CA LEU A 168 2.86 -13.69 -17.48
C LEU A 168 2.05 -14.26 -16.33
N PHE A 169 1.55 -15.48 -16.49
CA PHE A 169 1.14 -16.35 -15.39
C PHE A 169 2.24 -17.37 -15.14
N VAL A 170 2.56 -17.62 -13.88
CA VAL A 170 3.61 -18.55 -13.49
C VAL A 170 3.16 -19.38 -12.28
N ALA A 171 3.41 -20.68 -12.32
CA ALA A 171 3.10 -21.59 -11.23
C ALA A 171 4.10 -21.41 -10.08
N ILE A 172 3.61 -21.14 -8.86
CA ILE A 172 4.46 -20.99 -7.65
C ILE A 172 4.82 -22.32 -6.97
N ASP A 173 4.13 -23.39 -7.36
CA ASP A 173 4.20 -24.73 -6.80
C ASP A 173 4.92 -25.71 -7.75
N GLN A 174 5.59 -25.19 -8.78
CA GLN A 174 6.39 -25.93 -9.74
C GLN A 174 7.71 -25.23 -9.98
N GLU A 175 8.71 -26.01 -10.38
CA GLU A 175 10.03 -25.52 -10.75
C GLU A 175 10.35 -26.04 -12.15
N GLN A 176 11.01 -25.23 -12.98
CA GLN A 176 11.58 -25.70 -14.23
C GLN A 176 13.07 -25.42 -14.28
N TRP A 177 13.85 -26.41 -13.85
CA TRP A 177 15.31 -26.33 -13.85
C TRP A 177 15.91 -26.25 -15.26
N GLY A 178 16.93 -25.40 -15.41
CA GLY A 178 17.71 -25.33 -16.63
C GLY A 178 18.67 -24.15 -16.66
N VAL A 179 19.24 -23.93 -17.84
CA VAL A 179 20.15 -22.83 -18.12
C VAL A 179 19.65 -22.06 -19.33
N PHE A 180 19.55 -20.74 -19.18
CA PHE A 180 19.34 -19.82 -20.29
C PHE A 180 20.66 -19.14 -20.65
N ASP A 181 21.11 -19.28 -21.90
CA ASP A 181 22.24 -18.55 -22.45
C ASP A 181 21.73 -17.37 -23.28
N PRO A 182 21.85 -16.11 -22.81
CA PRO A 182 21.42 -14.94 -23.55
C PRO A 182 22.23 -14.69 -24.83
N THR A 183 23.49 -15.13 -24.87
CA THR A 183 24.40 -14.91 -26.01
C THR A 183 24.00 -15.79 -27.20
N ALA A 184 23.74 -17.06 -26.93
CA ALA A 184 23.28 -18.02 -27.94
C ALA A 184 21.76 -17.98 -28.14
N ASN A 185 21.03 -17.26 -27.27
CA ASN A 185 19.58 -17.23 -27.20
C ASN A 185 18.98 -18.64 -27.12
N SER A 186 19.59 -19.50 -26.29
CA SER A 186 19.25 -20.91 -26.19
C SER A 186 18.94 -21.31 -24.76
N ILE A 187 18.02 -22.27 -24.61
CA ILE A 187 17.61 -22.80 -23.31
C ILE A 187 17.86 -24.30 -23.27
N HIS A 188 18.54 -24.73 -22.21
CA HIS A 188 18.75 -26.11 -21.87
C HIS A 188 17.89 -26.46 -20.66
N ILE A 189 16.82 -27.22 -20.90
CA ILE A 189 15.89 -27.65 -19.86
C ILE A 189 16.40 -28.95 -19.23
N HIS A 190 16.40 -29.01 -17.90
CA HIS A 190 16.75 -30.17 -17.12
C HIS A 190 15.56 -30.70 -16.32
N LYS A 191 15.52 -32.02 -16.10
CA LYS A 191 14.44 -32.67 -15.32
C LYS A 191 14.64 -32.54 -13.81
N GLU A 192 15.89 -32.44 -13.39
CA GLU A 192 16.32 -32.35 -12.00
C GLU A 192 17.36 -31.24 -11.92
N ALA A 193 17.41 -30.55 -10.78
CA ALA A 193 18.36 -29.48 -10.53
C ALA A 193 19.81 -29.96 -10.69
N ARG A 194 20.60 -29.22 -11.46
CA ARG A 194 22.04 -29.43 -11.62
C ARG A 194 22.83 -28.24 -11.08
N PHE A 195 24.13 -28.43 -10.93
CA PHE A 195 25.03 -27.34 -10.59
C PHE A 195 24.96 -26.23 -11.66
N ASN A 196 24.74 -24.99 -11.22
CA ASN A 196 24.48 -23.80 -12.04
C ASN A 196 23.14 -23.78 -12.81
N ASP A 197 22.18 -24.63 -12.46
CA ASP A 197 20.81 -24.44 -12.94
C ASP A 197 20.12 -23.34 -12.15
N ASP A 198 19.28 -22.59 -12.84
CA ASP A 198 18.31 -21.68 -12.28
C ASP A 198 16.90 -22.23 -12.51
N ASP A 199 15.92 -21.74 -11.73
CA ASP A 199 14.52 -21.95 -12.08
C ASP A 199 14.13 -21.00 -13.23
N LEU A 200 13.86 -21.58 -14.38
CA LEU A 200 13.47 -20.85 -15.58
C LEU A 200 12.13 -20.12 -15.42
N LEU A 201 11.24 -20.59 -14.53
CA LEU A 201 10.00 -19.91 -14.20
C LEU A 201 10.28 -18.59 -13.45
N ASP A 202 11.17 -18.63 -12.46
CA ASP A 202 11.64 -17.45 -11.72
C ASP A 202 12.40 -16.47 -12.61
N ILE A 203 13.22 -16.96 -13.54
CA ILE A 203 13.88 -16.11 -14.54
C ILE A 203 12.82 -15.39 -15.38
N ALA A 204 11.82 -16.10 -15.90
CA ALA A 204 10.77 -15.50 -16.71
C ALA A 204 9.99 -14.42 -15.93
N ALA A 205 9.63 -14.72 -14.67
CA ALA A 205 8.94 -13.78 -13.79
C ALA A 205 9.79 -12.53 -13.52
N THR A 206 11.05 -12.72 -13.13
CA THR A 206 11.98 -11.64 -12.81
C THR A 206 12.21 -10.73 -14.01
N GLN A 207 12.52 -11.31 -15.18
CA GLN A 207 12.76 -10.54 -16.40
C GLN A 207 11.50 -9.80 -16.87
N THR A 208 10.32 -10.42 -16.76
CA THR A 208 9.05 -9.76 -17.09
C THR A 208 8.83 -8.53 -16.22
N LEU A 209 9.04 -8.63 -14.90
CA LEU A 209 8.91 -7.50 -13.98
C LEU A 209 9.95 -6.40 -14.29
N LEU A 210 11.21 -6.77 -14.51
CA LEU A 210 12.28 -5.82 -14.84
C LEU A 210 11.99 -5.01 -16.11
N HIS A 211 11.29 -5.61 -17.07
CA HIS A 211 10.90 -4.95 -18.32
C HIS A 211 9.50 -4.31 -18.28
N GLY A 212 8.85 -4.25 -17.11
CA GLY A 212 7.56 -3.60 -16.92
C GLY A 212 6.36 -4.40 -17.45
N GLY A 213 6.51 -5.70 -17.62
CA GLY A 213 5.38 -6.61 -17.81
C GLY A 213 4.72 -6.96 -16.48
N MET A 214 3.49 -7.48 -16.55
CA MET A 214 2.71 -7.89 -15.39
C MET A 214 2.90 -9.39 -15.12
N VAL A 215 3.13 -9.76 -13.85
CA VAL A 215 3.27 -11.17 -13.44
C VAL A 215 2.18 -11.55 -12.44
N TYR A 216 1.50 -12.66 -12.70
CA TYR A 216 0.57 -13.32 -11.80
C TYR A 216 1.16 -14.66 -11.36
N ALA A 217 1.79 -14.65 -10.19
CA ALA A 217 2.28 -15.85 -9.52
C ALA A 217 1.10 -16.54 -8.82
N VAL A 218 0.73 -17.73 -9.28
CA VAL A 218 -0.45 -18.46 -8.82
C VAL A 218 -0.15 -19.94 -8.68
N GLU A 219 -0.98 -20.68 -7.94
CA GLU A 219 -0.93 -22.15 -7.96
C GLU A 219 -1.14 -22.66 -9.38
N SER A 220 -0.51 -23.79 -9.72
CA SER A 220 -0.52 -24.36 -11.06
C SER A 220 -1.92 -24.58 -11.64
N GLY A 221 -2.90 -24.94 -10.81
CA GLY A 221 -4.31 -25.06 -11.21
C GLY A 221 -4.99 -23.75 -11.64
N LYS A 222 -4.36 -22.60 -11.38
CA LYS A 222 -4.81 -21.25 -11.77
C LYS A 222 -3.98 -20.64 -12.91
N VAL A 223 -2.94 -21.32 -13.38
CA VAL A 223 -2.29 -20.92 -14.62
C VAL A 223 -3.22 -21.28 -15.79
N PRO A 224 -3.50 -20.36 -16.73
CA PRO A 224 -4.26 -20.69 -17.93
C PRO A 224 -3.69 -21.91 -18.65
N ASP A 225 -4.57 -22.78 -19.16
CA ASP A 225 -4.22 -24.03 -19.84
C ASP A 225 -3.42 -25.05 -19.01
N GLN A 226 -3.32 -24.85 -17.69
CA GLN A 226 -2.64 -25.74 -16.73
C GLN A 226 -1.17 -26.03 -17.08
N ALA A 227 -0.53 -25.11 -17.78
CA ALA A 227 0.90 -25.16 -18.06
C ALA A 227 1.70 -24.60 -16.86
N PRO A 228 3.03 -24.85 -16.79
CA PRO A 228 3.90 -24.23 -15.78
C PRO A 228 3.94 -22.70 -15.88
N LEU A 229 3.76 -22.16 -17.08
CA LEU A 229 3.60 -20.73 -17.34
C LEU A 229 2.68 -20.48 -18.53
N ALA A 230 2.13 -19.27 -18.61
CA ALA A 230 1.39 -18.79 -19.76
C ALA A 230 1.68 -17.30 -20.00
N ALA A 231 2.12 -16.94 -21.20
CA ALA A 231 2.51 -15.57 -21.52
C ALA A 231 1.64 -14.97 -22.62
N VAL A 232 1.41 -13.65 -22.55
CA VAL A 232 0.98 -12.80 -23.66
C VAL A 232 2.13 -11.87 -24.02
N PHE A 233 2.46 -11.82 -25.30
CA PHE A 233 3.49 -10.93 -25.85
C PHE A 233 2.90 -9.59 -26.27
N ARG A 234 3.74 -8.55 -26.23
CA ARG A 234 3.38 -7.16 -26.60
C ARG A 234 3.10 -7.02 -28.10
N TYR A 235 3.75 -7.82 -28.93
CA TYR A 235 3.66 -7.85 -30.38
C TYR A 235 3.91 -9.25 -30.90
#